data_AF-A0A5C7DNY9-F1
#
_entry.id   AF-A0A5C7DNY9-F1
#
_cell.length_a   1.000
_cell.length_b   1.000
_cell.length_c   1.000
_cell.angle_alpha   90.00
_cell.angle_beta   90.00
_cell.angle_gamma   90.00
#
_symmetry.space_group_name_H-M   'P 1'
#
loop_
_entity.id
_entity.type
_entity.pdbx_description
1 polymer ?
#
loop_
_entity_poly.entity_id
_entity_poly.type
_entity_poly.pdbx_seq_one_letter_code
_entity_poly.pdbx_strand_id
1 'polypeptide(L)'
;MCDINKTKFFYFLMCMAGFLVILMPVGTANLIFGYMLGDSPCTSCWGQRESMIFIGVAALFIVRYGIKGKFLAFLLIATAFGLWQSFNHISWHAHRDLDQGFGLPIFGLHTYFWAEVVFWAVVLLLGVIFAFAPKFGSFEKEMEGASFRKLTKFNLAAMVIVAFVVASNVFQAFVSTGPVPYSGQGDPVRFSLNPKYIIWSDAGWSKSWKSFSILGPRDVKDPDFAFAPASEKLGIKFDNNTSNAPFVSIDENLKIANETKIDFAKAINTLDYINGEYVASSKWDVFFLDNNFSVKEKFLLDPYYSATINPIVAIIPYMNDKYLLMGSNKTFLRFAKNPNADDALQYAHFMEGADKFEGTGKDLGRGRVDTIRAKFHHILSTTTDDKFMYIATVPNNKDAKTFVISKVSLADRVLSAEFTPKANLKEGRSLGDLYVTSMAYNDGKIYALSKKYNVIAVIDLDKEEIVKTISYPESITNARSLFFKDGKINILSYQDGSNILYTLD
;
A
#
# COMPACT_ATOMS: atom_id res chain seq x y z
N MET A 1 47.16 12.96 -23.89
CA MET A 1 47.13 13.80 -22.66
C MET A 1 48.01 13.11 -21.61
N CYS A 2 49.02 13.78 -21.04
CA CYS A 2 49.83 13.25 -19.93
C CYS A 2 48.90 12.82 -18.77
N ASP A 3 49.21 11.73 -18.07
CA ASP A 3 48.35 11.19 -17.00
C ASP A 3 48.08 12.21 -15.88
N ILE A 4 49.00 13.14 -15.63
CA ILE A 4 48.82 14.25 -14.68
C ILE A 4 47.73 15.23 -15.15
N ASN A 5 47.62 15.49 -16.45
CA ASN A 5 46.58 16.36 -16.99
C ASN A 5 45.21 15.72 -16.88
N LYS A 6 45.12 14.39 -17.06
CA LYS A 6 43.88 13.64 -16.79
C LYS A 6 43.49 13.70 -15.30
N THR A 7 44.45 13.62 -14.39
CA THR A 7 44.23 13.81 -12.94
C THR A 7 43.71 15.21 -12.62
N LYS A 8 44.33 16.27 -13.18
CA LYS A 8 43.85 17.64 -13.00
C LYS A 8 42.43 17.84 -13.55
N PHE A 9 42.15 17.25 -14.71
CA PHE A 9 40.82 17.29 -15.32
C PHE A 9 39.77 16.52 -14.50
N PHE A 10 40.10 15.33 -13.98
CA PHE A 10 39.24 14.60 -13.05
C PHE A 10 38.86 15.46 -11.84
N TYR A 11 39.83 16.10 -11.20
CA TYR A 11 39.54 16.97 -10.05
C TYR A 11 38.74 18.22 -10.43
N PHE A 12 38.93 18.76 -11.64
CA PHE A 12 38.10 19.83 -12.15
C PHE A 12 36.64 19.37 -12.31
N LEU A 13 36.41 18.20 -12.91
CA LEU A 13 35.06 17.62 -13.05
C LEU A 13 34.43 17.31 -11.69
N MET A 14 35.18 16.75 -10.75
CA MET A 14 34.70 16.53 -9.37
C MET A 14 34.34 17.84 -8.66
N CYS A 15 35.14 18.89 -8.86
CA CYS A 15 34.84 20.22 -8.32
C CYS A 15 33.57 20.79 -8.94
N MET A 16 33.42 20.66 -10.26
CA MET A 16 32.24 21.12 -10.99
C MET A 16 30.98 20.37 -10.52
N ALA A 17 31.05 19.04 -10.38
CA ALA A 17 29.94 18.22 -9.90
C ALA A 17 29.52 18.61 -8.47
N GLY A 18 30.48 18.70 -7.55
CA GLY A 18 30.21 19.11 -6.17
C GLY A 18 29.71 20.54 -6.04
N PHE A 19 30.17 21.43 -6.91
CA PHE A 19 29.69 22.80 -6.99
C PHE A 19 28.25 22.88 -7.53
N LEU A 20 27.96 22.23 -8.66
CA LEU A 20 26.66 22.31 -9.32
C LEU A 20 25.54 21.62 -8.52
N VAL A 21 25.83 20.49 -7.85
CA VAL A 21 24.81 19.82 -7.01
C VAL A 21 24.38 20.66 -5.81
N ILE A 22 25.20 21.62 -5.38
CA ILE A 22 24.83 22.56 -4.31
C ILE A 22 24.25 23.84 -4.93
N LEU A 23 24.94 24.46 -5.89
CA LEU A 23 24.50 25.73 -6.45
C LEU A 23 23.13 25.64 -7.11
N MET A 24 22.90 24.61 -7.93
CA MET A 24 21.69 24.51 -8.74
C MET A 24 20.46 24.17 -7.89
N PRO A 25 20.34 22.99 -7.25
CA PRO A 25 19.13 22.67 -6.50
C PRO A 25 19.09 23.36 -5.12
N VAL A 26 20.15 23.25 -4.31
CA VAL A 26 20.14 23.79 -2.94
C VAL A 26 20.18 25.33 -2.95
N GLY A 27 21.04 25.92 -3.78
CA GLY A 27 21.16 27.37 -3.92
C GLY A 27 19.88 28.01 -4.45
N THR A 28 19.29 27.46 -5.52
CA THR A 28 17.99 27.95 -6.02
C THR A 28 16.89 27.80 -4.97
N ALA A 29 16.80 26.63 -4.33
CA ALA A 29 15.72 26.38 -3.38
C ALA A 29 15.87 27.19 -2.07
N ASN A 30 17.10 27.53 -1.66
CA ASN A 30 17.34 28.40 -0.50
C ASN A 30 17.18 29.88 -0.86
N LEU A 31 17.89 30.36 -1.88
CA LEU A 31 17.98 31.78 -2.19
C LEU A 31 16.75 32.31 -2.92
N ILE A 32 16.27 31.56 -3.92
CA ILE A 32 15.14 31.98 -4.74
C ILE A 32 13.84 31.52 -4.11
N PHE A 33 13.64 30.20 -3.95
CA PHE A 33 12.36 29.69 -3.44
C PHE A 33 12.15 30.10 -1.98
N GLY A 34 13.16 29.92 -1.15
CA GLY A 34 13.14 30.32 0.26
C GLY A 34 12.97 31.82 0.49
N TYR A 35 14.03 32.60 0.25
CA TYR A 35 14.02 34.02 0.62
C TYR A 35 13.19 34.91 -0.31
N MET A 36 13.17 34.66 -1.62
CA MET A 36 12.47 35.54 -2.56
C MET A 36 10.99 35.18 -2.71
N LEU A 37 10.65 33.89 -2.76
CA LEU A 37 9.26 33.43 -2.94
C LEU A 37 8.56 33.04 -1.63
N GLY A 38 9.30 32.91 -0.52
CA GLY A 38 8.76 32.50 0.76
C GLY A 38 8.41 31.00 0.83
N ASP A 39 8.84 30.19 -0.13
CA ASP A 39 8.56 28.75 -0.15
C ASP A 39 9.43 28.03 0.89
N SER A 40 8.77 27.56 1.95
CA SER A 40 9.45 26.85 3.04
C SER A 40 9.59 25.37 2.72
N PRO A 41 10.74 24.74 3.02
CA PRO A 41 10.90 23.31 2.79
C PRO A 41 10.12 22.49 3.82
N CYS A 42 9.45 21.43 3.37
CA CYS A 42 8.88 20.42 4.26
C CYS A 42 9.98 19.56 4.89
N THR A 43 9.63 18.72 5.86
CA THR A 43 10.56 17.79 6.52
C THR A 43 11.38 16.95 5.52
N SER A 44 10.74 16.44 4.46
CA SER A 44 11.42 15.63 3.43
C SER A 44 12.34 16.47 2.55
N CYS A 45 11.94 17.69 2.18
CA CYS A 45 12.79 18.62 1.43
C CYS A 45 14.07 18.98 2.20
N TRP A 46 13.97 19.16 3.52
CA TRP A 46 15.15 19.40 4.36
C TRP A 46 16.13 18.23 4.31
N GLY A 47 15.64 17.00 4.48
CA GLY A 47 16.46 15.79 4.38
C GLY A 47 17.14 15.66 3.01
N GLN A 48 16.42 15.93 1.93
CA GLN A 48 16.99 15.89 0.58
C GLN A 48 18.09 16.94 0.36
N ARG A 49 17.89 18.18 0.84
CA ARG A 49 18.92 19.23 0.79
C ARG A 49 20.16 18.85 1.58
N GLU A 50 19.97 18.26 2.77
CA GLU A 50 21.07 17.74 3.59
C GLU A 50 21.88 16.70 2.82
N SER A 51 21.24 15.71 2.18
CA SER A 51 21.93 14.74 1.34
C SER A 51 22.69 15.37 0.17
N MET A 52 22.09 16.34 -0.54
CA MET A 52 22.78 17.07 -1.63
C MET A 52 24.02 17.84 -1.11
N ILE A 53 23.91 18.47 0.06
CA ILE A 53 25.02 19.15 0.72
C ILE A 53 26.13 18.15 1.08
N PHE A 54 25.79 17.01 1.68
CA PHE A 54 26.76 15.97 2.02
C PHE A 54 27.49 15.42 0.80
N ILE A 55 26.77 15.16 -0.30
CA ILE A 55 27.35 14.72 -1.57
C ILE A 55 28.31 15.77 -2.12
N GLY A 56 27.88 17.03 -2.20
CA GLY A 56 28.69 18.12 -2.74
C GLY A 56 29.93 18.40 -1.89
N VAL A 57 29.81 18.42 -0.56
CA VAL A 57 30.94 18.58 0.35
C VAL A 57 31.92 17.40 0.25
N ALA A 58 31.43 16.17 0.14
CA ALA A 58 32.27 14.98 -0.05
C ALA A 58 33.07 15.06 -1.36
N ALA A 59 32.44 15.51 -2.45
CA ALA A 59 33.12 15.76 -3.72
C ALA A 59 34.21 16.85 -3.58
N LEU A 60 33.93 17.94 -2.85
CA LEU A 60 34.92 18.98 -2.57
C LEU A 60 36.05 18.50 -1.65
N PHE A 61 35.79 17.56 -0.74
CA PHE A 61 36.82 16.89 0.05
C PHE A 61 37.73 16.03 -0.81
N ILE A 62 37.21 15.33 -1.83
CA ILE A 62 38.03 14.64 -2.83
C ILE A 62 38.92 15.65 -3.57
N VAL A 63 38.39 16.83 -3.93
CA VAL A 63 39.17 17.90 -4.58
C VAL A 63 40.25 18.46 -3.67
N ARG A 64 39.97 18.66 -2.38
CA ARG A 64 40.89 19.29 -1.41
C ARG A 64 41.94 18.32 -0.86
N TYR A 65 41.55 17.10 -0.54
CA TYR A 65 42.37 16.13 0.19
C TYR A 65 42.81 14.94 -0.67
N GLY A 66 42.47 14.95 -1.96
CA GLY A 66 42.75 13.88 -2.91
C GLY A 66 41.72 12.74 -2.84
N ILE A 67 41.76 11.86 -3.84
CA ILE A 67 40.90 10.67 -3.88
C ILE A 67 41.25 9.72 -2.73
N LYS A 68 40.29 9.49 -1.84
CA LYS A 68 40.40 8.52 -0.72
C LYS A 68 39.12 7.70 -0.67
N GLY A 69 39.27 6.40 -0.43
CA GLY A 69 38.13 5.47 -0.36
C GLY A 69 37.03 5.95 0.58
N LYS A 70 37.38 6.54 1.74
CA LYS A 70 36.40 7.05 2.72
C LYS A 70 35.49 8.17 2.20
N PHE A 71 36.00 9.09 1.38
CA PHE A 71 35.19 10.19 0.85
C PHE A 71 34.27 9.69 -0.27
N LEU A 72 34.78 8.78 -1.10
CA LEU A 72 33.97 8.11 -2.12
C LEU A 72 32.87 7.26 -1.49
N ALA A 73 33.21 6.47 -0.46
CA ALA A 73 32.25 5.66 0.28
C ALA A 73 31.15 6.52 0.90
N PHE A 74 31.51 7.61 1.58
CA PHE A 74 30.54 8.52 2.15
C PHE A 74 29.65 9.18 1.08
N LEU A 75 30.22 9.61 -0.05
CA LEU A 75 29.46 10.16 -1.17
C LEU A 75 28.44 9.14 -1.70
N LEU A 76 28.83 7.88 -1.89
CA LEU A 76 27.93 6.81 -2.34
C LEU A 76 26.82 6.53 -1.32
N ILE A 77 27.15 6.46 -0.02
CA ILE A 77 26.17 6.26 1.05
C ILE A 77 25.17 7.42 1.10
N ALA A 78 25.65 8.67 1.06
CA ALA A 78 24.80 9.85 1.06
C ALA A 78 23.91 9.91 -0.19
N THR A 79 24.41 9.47 -1.35
CA THR A 79 23.63 9.39 -2.59
C THR A 79 22.56 8.31 -2.51
N ALA A 80 22.88 7.11 -2.00
CA ALA A 80 21.92 6.04 -1.81
C ALA A 80 20.80 6.44 -0.82
N PHE A 81 21.16 7.13 0.27
CA PHE A 81 20.19 7.66 1.21
C PHE A 81 19.33 8.77 0.60
N GLY A 82 19.93 9.67 -0.19
CA GLY A 82 19.22 10.71 -0.92
C GLY A 82 18.19 10.14 -1.90
N LEU A 83 18.56 9.10 -2.68
CA LEU A 83 17.65 8.37 -3.56
C LEU A 83 16.48 7.74 -2.77
N TRP A 84 16.77 7.09 -1.65
CA TRP A 84 15.72 6.53 -0.80
C TRP A 84 14.76 7.62 -0.28
N GLN A 85 15.28 8.77 0.16
CA GLN A 85 14.48 9.90 0.61
C GLN A 85 13.61 10.48 -0.53
N SER A 86 14.13 10.60 -1.75
CA SER A 86 13.37 11.10 -2.89
C SER A 86 12.27 10.14 -3.34
N PHE A 87 12.52 8.83 -3.37
CA PHE A 87 11.47 7.84 -3.60
C PHE A 87 10.37 7.91 -2.55
N ASN A 88 10.75 7.97 -1.27
CA ASN A 88 9.78 8.10 -0.18
C ASN A 88 8.93 9.36 -0.35
N HIS A 89 9.56 10.51 -0.61
CA HIS A 89 8.86 11.77 -0.79
C HIS A 89 7.90 11.75 -1.99
N ILE A 90 8.34 11.28 -3.17
CA ILE A 90 7.48 11.15 -4.36
C ILE A 90 6.32 10.19 -4.10
N SER A 91 6.55 9.08 -3.38
CA SER A 91 5.52 8.05 -3.18
C SER A 91 4.24 8.55 -2.48
N TRP A 92 4.35 9.56 -1.61
CA TRP A 92 3.21 10.18 -0.94
C TRP A 92 2.38 11.10 -1.84
N HIS A 93 2.95 11.54 -2.96
CA HIS A 93 2.30 12.44 -3.91
C HIS A 93 1.97 11.75 -5.25
N ALA A 94 2.59 10.61 -5.56
CA ALA A 94 2.42 9.91 -6.84
C ALA A 94 0.98 9.46 -7.13
N HIS A 95 0.15 9.32 -6.10
CA HIS A 95 -1.26 8.90 -6.23
C HIS A 95 -2.25 10.07 -6.33
N ARG A 96 -1.76 11.31 -6.30
CA ARG A 96 -2.60 12.51 -6.28
C ARG A 96 -3.10 12.83 -7.69
N ASP A 97 -4.21 13.55 -7.77
CA ASP A 97 -4.71 14.01 -9.07
C ASP A 97 -3.79 15.10 -9.64
N LEU A 98 -4.05 15.47 -10.90
CA LEU A 98 -3.32 16.54 -11.60
C LEU A 98 -3.23 17.80 -10.73
N ASP A 99 -2.01 18.32 -10.58
CA ASP A 99 -1.66 19.55 -9.88
C ASP A 99 -1.96 19.60 -8.36
N GLN A 100 -2.27 18.47 -7.72
CA GLN A 100 -2.48 18.38 -6.25
C GLN A 100 -1.18 18.27 -5.42
N GLY A 101 -0.01 18.44 -6.03
CA GLY A 101 1.26 18.29 -5.32
C GLY A 101 1.61 19.49 -4.44
N PHE A 102 2.70 19.34 -3.67
CA PHE A 102 3.22 20.34 -2.75
C PHE A 102 4.43 21.10 -3.33
N GLY A 103 4.51 22.41 -3.07
CA GLY A 103 5.61 23.27 -3.49
C GLY A 103 5.52 23.75 -4.95
N LEU A 104 6.44 24.62 -5.35
CA LEU A 104 6.43 25.24 -6.67
C LEU A 104 6.64 24.22 -7.81
N PRO A 105 5.82 24.22 -8.89
CA PRO A 105 6.05 23.38 -10.05
C PRO A 105 7.11 23.97 -10.99
N ILE A 106 8.01 23.13 -11.49
CA ILE A 106 8.99 23.44 -12.54
C ILE A 106 8.68 22.49 -13.70
N PHE A 107 8.39 23.03 -14.88
CA PHE A 107 7.91 22.27 -16.05
C PHE A 107 6.70 21.35 -15.76
N GLY A 108 5.77 21.80 -14.92
CA GLY A 108 4.57 21.03 -14.55
C GLY A 108 4.80 19.94 -13.49
N LEU A 109 6.02 19.80 -12.96
CA LEU A 109 6.35 18.85 -11.91
C LEU A 109 6.81 19.57 -10.64
N HIS A 110 6.22 19.21 -9.51
CA HIS A 110 6.54 19.81 -8.21
C HIS A 110 7.99 19.51 -7.78
N THR A 111 8.54 20.39 -6.94
CA THR A 111 9.97 20.38 -6.55
C THR A 111 10.47 19.04 -5.98
N TYR A 112 9.62 18.26 -5.30
CA TYR A 112 9.99 16.95 -4.76
C TYR A 112 10.37 15.92 -5.83
N PHE A 113 9.84 16.05 -7.05
CA PHE A 113 10.21 15.19 -8.18
C PHE A 113 11.64 15.51 -8.67
N TRP A 114 12.00 16.79 -8.72
CA TRP A 114 13.30 17.23 -9.21
C TRP A 114 14.45 16.78 -8.31
N ALA A 115 14.21 16.54 -7.02
CA ALA A 115 15.20 15.95 -6.13
C ALA A 115 15.64 14.55 -6.61
N GLU A 116 14.71 13.72 -7.09
CA GLU A 116 15.01 12.39 -7.66
C GLU A 116 15.92 12.52 -8.90
N VAL A 117 15.61 13.46 -9.79
CA VAL A 117 16.42 13.73 -11.00
C VAL A 117 17.85 14.12 -10.61
N VAL A 118 18.01 14.97 -9.59
CA VAL A 118 19.33 15.39 -9.10
C VAL A 118 20.12 14.20 -8.57
N PHE A 119 19.53 13.33 -7.75
CA PHE A 119 20.25 12.18 -7.21
C PHE A 119 20.64 11.16 -8.28
N TRP A 120 19.80 10.90 -9.28
CA TRP A 120 20.19 10.08 -10.44
C TRP A 120 21.29 10.74 -11.28
N ALA A 121 21.24 12.06 -11.46
CA ALA A 121 22.30 12.80 -12.14
C ALA A 121 23.63 12.67 -11.40
N VAL A 122 23.64 12.69 -10.06
CA VAL A 122 24.84 12.42 -9.25
C VAL A 122 25.41 11.03 -9.57
N VAL A 123 24.58 9.97 -9.54
CA VAL A 123 25.02 8.60 -9.84
C VAL A 123 25.62 8.51 -11.25
N LEU A 124 24.90 9.02 -12.26
CA LEU A 124 25.31 8.94 -13.65
C LEU A 124 26.58 9.75 -13.92
N LEU A 125 26.65 10.99 -13.45
CA LEU A 125 27.83 11.85 -13.66
C LEU A 125 29.05 11.31 -12.91
N LEU A 126 28.87 10.80 -11.69
CA LEU A 126 29.95 10.13 -10.96
C LEU A 126 30.47 8.92 -11.74
N GLY A 127 29.57 8.07 -12.24
CA GLY A 127 29.92 6.92 -13.07
C GLY A 127 30.73 7.32 -14.32
N VAL A 128 30.28 8.36 -15.04
CA VAL A 128 30.99 8.90 -16.21
C VAL A 128 32.37 9.45 -15.82
N ILE A 129 32.47 10.25 -14.75
CA ILE A 129 33.74 10.81 -14.28
C ILE A 129 34.73 9.69 -13.94
N PHE A 130 34.27 8.63 -13.29
CA PHE A 130 35.10 7.48 -12.93
C PHE A 130 35.45 6.58 -14.12
N ALA A 131 34.58 6.46 -15.13
CA ALA A 131 34.87 5.72 -16.36
C ALA A 131 36.07 6.33 -17.12
N PHE A 132 36.28 7.63 -17.00
CA PHE A 132 37.43 8.35 -17.58
C PHE A 132 38.53 8.67 -16.56
N ALA A 133 38.51 8.05 -15.37
CA ALA A 133 39.51 8.30 -14.34
C ALA A 133 40.92 7.89 -14.83
N PRO A 134 41.97 8.67 -14.49
CA PRO A 134 43.34 8.25 -14.71
C PRO A 134 43.71 7.05 -13.81
N LYS A 135 44.85 6.43 -14.10
CA LYS A 135 45.42 5.39 -13.24
C LYS A 135 45.56 5.90 -11.80
N PHE A 136 45.24 5.05 -10.83
CA PHE A 136 45.22 5.47 -9.42
C PHE A 136 46.56 6.07 -8.93
N GLY A 137 47.70 5.51 -9.35
CA GLY A 137 49.03 6.05 -9.01
C GLY A 137 49.30 7.47 -9.53
N SER A 138 48.53 7.97 -10.49
CA SER A 138 48.64 9.35 -10.99
C SER A 138 48.06 10.38 -9.99
N PHE A 139 47.12 9.96 -9.14
CA PHE A 139 46.60 10.81 -8.07
C PHE A 139 47.64 11.05 -6.97
N GLU A 140 48.41 10.03 -6.60
CA GLU A 140 49.50 10.15 -5.63
C GLU A 140 50.64 11.03 -6.16
N LYS A 141 50.99 10.88 -7.44
CA LYS A 141 51.99 11.71 -8.10
C LYS A 141 51.60 13.19 -8.12
N GLU A 142 50.33 13.52 -8.38
CA GLU A 142 49.87 14.91 -8.40
C GLU A 142 49.87 15.57 -7.01
N MET A 143 49.74 14.77 -5.94
CA MET A 143 49.81 15.25 -4.56
C MET A 143 51.25 15.58 -4.13
N GLU A 144 52.28 15.02 -4.79
CA GLU A 144 53.71 15.21 -4.46
C GLU A 144 54.04 14.98 -2.97
N GLY A 145 53.35 14.03 -2.31
CA GLY A 145 53.54 13.75 -0.88
C GLY A 145 52.90 14.77 0.08
N ALA A 146 52.22 15.80 -0.42
CA ALA A 146 51.48 16.74 0.42
C ALA A 146 50.29 16.06 1.11
N SER A 147 49.86 16.60 2.26
CA SER A 147 48.65 16.13 2.95
C SER A 147 47.35 16.64 2.29
N PHE A 148 47.45 17.66 1.44
CA PHE A 148 46.35 18.32 0.76
C PHE A 148 46.74 18.89 -0.60
N ARG A 149 45.78 18.99 -1.52
CA ARG A 149 45.99 19.53 -2.87
C ARG A 149 46.00 21.05 -2.89
N LYS A 150 46.86 21.65 -3.70
CA LYS A 150 46.81 23.09 -3.99
C LYS A 150 45.57 23.40 -4.84
N LEU A 151 44.70 24.27 -4.34
CA LEU A 151 43.47 24.65 -5.02
C LEU A 151 43.77 25.64 -6.15
N THR A 152 43.10 25.48 -7.29
CA THR A 152 43.05 26.54 -8.31
C THR A 152 42.17 27.69 -7.82
N LYS A 153 42.26 28.85 -8.47
CA LYS A 153 41.35 29.99 -8.19
C LYS A 153 39.88 29.59 -8.34
N PHE A 154 39.57 28.77 -9.35
CA PHE A 154 38.23 28.22 -9.56
C PHE A 154 37.79 27.34 -8.40
N ASN A 155 38.62 26.39 -7.97
CA ASN A 155 38.28 25.49 -6.86
C ASN A 155 38.02 26.28 -5.57
N LEU A 156 38.85 27.29 -5.31
CA LEU A 156 38.69 28.15 -4.14
C LEU A 156 37.36 28.93 -4.21
N ALA A 157 37.06 29.56 -5.35
CA ALA A 157 35.81 30.28 -5.54
C ALA A 157 34.58 29.37 -5.38
N ALA A 158 34.61 28.18 -5.98
CA ALA A 158 33.55 27.18 -5.85
C ALA A 158 33.32 26.77 -4.38
N MET A 159 34.40 26.51 -3.63
CA MET A 159 34.32 26.16 -2.21
C MET A 159 33.75 27.31 -1.36
N VAL A 160 34.13 28.55 -1.63
CA VAL A 160 33.62 29.74 -0.92
C VAL A 160 32.13 29.92 -1.17
N ILE A 161 31.69 29.81 -2.44
CA ILE A 161 30.27 29.93 -2.80
C ILE A 161 29.46 28.80 -2.15
N VAL A 162 29.97 27.56 -2.19
CA VAL A 162 29.32 26.42 -1.52
C VAL A 162 29.20 26.66 -0.02
N ALA A 163 30.27 27.13 0.64
CA ALA A 163 30.23 27.42 2.07
C ALA A 163 29.15 28.48 2.40
N PHE A 164 29.03 29.52 1.56
CA PHE A 164 27.98 30.53 1.71
C PHE A 164 26.57 29.94 1.57
N VAL A 165 26.31 29.16 0.51
CA VAL A 165 24.99 28.53 0.29
C VAL A 165 24.63 27.59 1.44
N VAL A 166 25.57 26.79 1.91
CA VAL A 166 25.37 25.88 3.05
C VAL A 166 25.06 26.66 4.32
N ALA A 167 25.85 27.69 4.65
CA ALA A 167 25.60 28.53 5.83
C ALA A 167 24.22 29.20 5.77
N SER A 168 23.84 29.72 4.60
CA SER A 168 22.53 30.30 4.35
C SER A 168 21.39 29.28 4.50
N ASN A 169 21.59 28.04 4.04
CA ASN A 169 20.62 26.95 4.21
C ASN A 169 20.48 26.53 5.68
N VAL A 170 21.58 26.49 6.44
CA VAL A 170 21.56 26.22 7.89
C VAL A 170 20.80 27.33 8.64
N PHE A 171 21.03 28.60 8.29
CA PHE A 171 20.28 29.72 8.88
C PHE A 171 18.78 29.61 8.57
N GLN A 172 18.42 29.34 7.31
CA GLN A 172 17.03 29.15 6.91
C GLN A 172 16.37 27.99 7.68
N ALA A 173 17.08 26.87 7.84
CA ALA A 173 16.60 25.73 8.61
C ALA A 173 16.36 26.11 10.06
N PHE A 174 17.34 26.74 10.72
CA PHE A 174 17.22 27.16 12.11
C PHE A 174 16.03 28.10 12.34
N VAL A 175 15.83 29.10 11.47
CA VAL A 175 14.68 30.00 11.55
C VAL A 175 13.36 29.23 11.40
N SER A 176 13.27 28.32 10.43
CA SER A 176 12.00 27.66 10.07
C SER A 176 11.64 26.50 11.01
N THR A 177 12.63 25.75 11.50
CA THR A 177 12.41 24.53 12.27
C THR A 177 12.70 24.69 13.76
N GLY A 178 13.53 25.66 14.14
CA GLY A 178 13.94 25.89 15.51
C GLY A 178 15.04 24.94 16.01
N PRO A 179 15.54 25.17 17.25
CA PRO A 179 16.46 24.27 17.92
C PRO A 179 15.76 22.98 18.39
N VAL A 180 16.54 21.99 18.82
CA VAL A 180 16.01 20.80 19.50
C VAL A 180 15.18 21.24 20.72
N PRO A 181 13.98 20.66 20.97
CA PRO A 181 13.39 19.46 20.36
C PRO A 181 12.43 19.73 19.18
N TYR A 182 12.42 20.93 18.61
CA TYR A 182 11.59 21.21 17.44
C TYR A 182 12.13 20.50 16.19
N SER A 183 11.22 20.19 15.25
CA SER A 183 11.55 19.46 14.02
C SER A 183 10.83 20.04 12.81
N GLY A 184 11.32 19.70 11.62
CA GLY A 184 10.74 20.16 10.36
C GLY A 184 9.27 19.74 10.23
N GLN A 185 8.46 20.64 9.66
CA GLN A 185 7.02 20.45 9.48
C GLN A 185 6.71 19.80 8.13
N GLY A 186 5.68 18.95 8.09
CA GLY A 186 5.17 18.38 6.84
C GLY A 186 4.55 19.46 5.94
N ASP A 187 3.70 20.31 6.53
CA ASP A 187 3.06 21.45 5.87
C ASP A 187 3.63 22.75 6.46
N PRO A 188 4.81 23.20 6.01
CA PRO A 188 5.44 24.38 6.57
C PRO A 188 4.72 25.66 6.16
N VAL A 189 4.68 26.63 7.08
CA VAL A 189 4.24 28.00 6.76
C VAL A 189 5.26 28.72 5.87
N ARG A 190 4.82 29.76 5.16
CA ARG A 190 5.67 30.61 4.33
C ARG A 190 6.90 31.11 5.11
N PHE A 191 8.08 31.04 4.49
CA PHE A 191 9.32 31.50 5.09
C PHE A 191 9.22 32.99 5.42
N SER A 192 9.60 33.35 6.64
CA SER A 192 9.56 34.72 7.12
C SER A 192 10.60 34.93 8.21
N LEU A 193 11.23 36.11 8.22
CA LEU A 193 12.10 36.56 9.30
C LEU A 193 11.32 37.30 10.40
N ASN A 194 10.03 37.54 10.20
CA ASN A 194 9.19 38.16 11.22
C ASN A 194 8.82 37.12 12.28
N PRO A 195 9.23 37.30 13.56
CA PRO A 195 8.99 36.32 14.63
C PRO A 195 7.53 35.93 14.81
N LYS A 196 6.59 36.81 14.47
CA LYS A 196 5.15 36.52 14.53
C LYS A 196 4.73 35.32 13.68
N TYR A 197 5.42 35.07 12.57
CA TYR A 197 5.08 34.02 11.60
C TYR A 197 6.01 32.81 11.66
N ILE A 198 6.98 32.81 12.59
CA ILE A 198 7.86 31.68 12.83
C ILE A 198 7.15 30.72 13.77
N ILE A 199 6.83 29.52 13.28
CA ILE A 199 6.15 28.48 14.04
C ILE A 199 7.12 27.32 14.21
N TRP A 200 7.36 26.91 15.45
CA TRP A 200 8.15 25.72 15.77
C TRP A 200 7.26 24.63 16.35
N SER A 201 7.54 23.37 16.02
CA SER A 201 6.71 22.22 16.41
C SER A 201 7.58 21.03 16.82
N ASP A 202 7.28 20.45 17.98
CA ASP A 202 7.94 19.25 18.54
C ASP A 202 7.13 17.96 18.27
N ALA A 203 5.99 18.07 17.57
CA ALA A 203 5.08 16.96 17.32
C ALA A 203 5.73 15.79 16.56
N GLY A 204 6.70 16.08 15.69
CA GLY A 204 7.49 15.07 14.97
C GLY A 204 8.49 14.35 15.85
N TRP A 205 9.11 15.06 16.80
CA TRP A 205 10.19 14.55 17.64
C TRP A 205 9.75 13.35 18.49
N SER A 206 8.62 13.47 19.19
CA SER A 206 8.13 12.40 20.06
C SER A 206 7.70 11.13 19.32
N LYS A 207 7.31 11.24 18.04
CA LYS A 207 6.88 10.12 17.20
C LYS A 207 8.06 9.31 16.65
N SER A 208 9.14 10.00 16.26
CA SER A 208 10.32 9.36 15.64
C SER A 208 11.03 8.35 16.54
N TRP A 209 10.92 8.48 17.87
CA TRP A 209 11.61 7.62 18.83
C TRP A 209 10.75 6.48 19.41
N LYS A 210 9.44 6.46 19.18
CA LYS A 210 8.51 5.53 19.86
C LYS A 210 8.17 4.26 19.08
N SER A 211 8.38 4.21 17.77
CA SER A 211 8.01 3.04 16.96
C SER A 211 8.89 2.88 15.74
N PHE A 212 9.94 2.06 15.85
CA PHE A 212 10.67 1.59 14.67
C PHE A 212 9.85 0.51 13.96
N SER A 213 9.55 0.71 12.67
CA SER A 213 8.91 -0.29 11.83
C SER A 213 9.51 -0.26 10.44
N ILE A 214 10.00 -1.40 9.97
CA ILE A 214 10.59 -1.54 8.62
C ILE A 214 9.50 -1.41 7.54
N LEU A 215 8.33 -1.99 7.78
CA LEU A 215 7.21 -2.01 6.83
C LEU A 215 6.21 -0.87 7.06
N GLY A 216 6.28 -0.18 8.20
CA GLY A 216 5.40 0.95 8.53
C GLY A 216 3.91 0.55 8.48
N PRO A 217 3.05 1.38 7.86
CA PRO A 217 1.63 1.06 7.69
C PRO A 217 1.34 -0.22 6.88
N ARG A 218 2.32 -0.76 6.15
CA ARG A 218 2.17 -1.99 5.36
C ARG A 218 2.40 -3.28 6.16
N ASP A 219 2.74 -3.19 7.44
CA ASP A 219 2.86 -4.35 8.34
C ASP A 219 1.47 -4.89 8.75
N VAL A 220 0.65 -5.22 7.76
CA VAL A 220 -0.70 -5.78 7.89
C VAL A 220 -0.59 -7.30 7.75
N LYS A 221 -1.11 -8.05 8.72
CA LYS A 221 -1.11 -9.53 8.69
C LYS A 221 -2.27 -10.08 7.86
N ASP A 222 -2.07 -11.26 7.31
CA ASP A 222 -3.11 -12.02 6.61
C ASP A 222 -4.35 -12.22 7.49
N PRO A 223 -5.56 -12.19 6.90
CA PRO A 223 -6.79 -12.44 7.63
C PRO A 223 -6.97 -13.92 8.00
N ASP A 224 -7.99 -14.20 8.80
CA ASP A 224 -8.32 -15.55 9.26
C ASP A 224 -9.05 -16.33 8.17
N PHE A 225 -8.39 -17.31 7.57
CA PHE A 225 -8.96 -18.21 6.57
C PHE A 225 -9.36 -19.56 7.18
N ALA A 226 -10.27 -20.29 6.54
CA ALA A 226 -10.66 -21.63 6.97
C ALA A 226 -9.47 -22.60 7.07
N PHE A 227 -8.57 -22.57 6.08
CA PHE A 227 -7.37 -23.40 6.01
C PHE A 227 -6.15 -22.80 6.73
N ALA A 228 -6.24 -21.57 7.23
CA ALA A 228 -5.13 -20.86 7.89
C ALA A 228 -5.67 -19.88 8.94
N PRO A 229 -6.00 -20.36 10.16
CA PRO A 229 -6.43 -19.50 11.25
C PRO A 229 -5.38 -18.43 11.61
N ALA A 230 -5.82 -17.22 11.97
CA ALA A 230 -4.95 -16.06 12.17
C ALA A 230 -5.24 -15.24 13.44
N SER A 231 -6.10 -15.72 14.34
CA SER A 231 -6.50 -15.04 15.58
C SER A 231 -5.34 -14.42 16.37
N GLU A 232 -4.31 -15.23 16.67
CA GLU A 232 -3.13 -14.79 17.44
C GLU A 232 -2.33 -13.70 16.71
N LYS A 233 -2.06 -13.90 15.40
CA LYS A 233 -1.30 -12.94 14.57
C LYS A 233 -2.02 -11.59 14.44
N LEU A 234 -3.34 -11.62 14.44
CA LEU A 234 -4.19 -10.42 14.35
C LEU A 234 -4.42 -9.76 15.71
N GLY A 235 -4.14 -10.46 16.83
CA GLY A 235 -4.51 -10.01 18.17
C GLY A 235 -6.02 -10.01 18.40
N ILE A 236 -6.77 -10.90 17.72
CA ILE A 236 -8.23 -10.97 17.75
C ILE A 236 -8.68 -12.27 18.42
N LYS A 237 -9.56 -12.16 19.42
CA LYS A 237 -10.30 -13.29 19.98
C LYS A 237 -11.67 -13.38 19.31
N PHE A 238 -11.97 -14.54 18.73
CA PHE A 238 -13.32 -14.83 18.22
C PHE A 238 -14.20 -15.26 19.38
N ASP A 239 -15.27 -14.50 19.59
CA ASP A 239 -16.31 -14.72 20.59
C ASP A 239 -17.58 -15.07 19.84
N ASN A 240 -18.27 -16.14 20.21
CA ASN A 240 -19.51 -16.56 19.55
C ASN A 240 -20.77 -16.08 20.29
N ASN A 241 -20.61 -15.34 21.41
CA ASN A 241 -21.73 -14.84 22.20
C ASN A 241 -22.30 -13.53 21.61
N THR A 242 -23.54 -13.59 21.14
CA THR A 242 -24.26 -12.45 20.56
C THR A 242 -24.46 -11.30 21.54
N SER A 243 -24.56 -11.55 22.84
CA SER A 243 -24.72 -10.49 23.84
C SER A 243 -23.52 -9.53 23.88
N ASN A 244 -22.35 -9.99 23.44
CA ASN A 244 -21.12 -9.19 23.38
C ASN A 244 -20.97 -8.41 22.05
N ALA A 245 -21.90 -8.58 21.11
CA ALA A 245 -21.96 -7.81 19.86
C ALA A 245 -22.01 -6.30 20.14
N PRO A 246 -21.47 -5.47 19.23
CA PRO A 246 -21.41 -4.02 19.42
C PRO A 246 -22.77 -3.33 19.34
N PHE A 247 -23.80 -4.01 18.83
CA PHE A 247 -25.15 -3.45 18.65
C PHE A 247 -25.92 -3.31 19.97
N VAL A 248 -26.76 -2.27 20.06
CA VAL A 248 -27.64 -2.04 21.22
C VAL A 248 -28.75 -3.10 21.32
N SER A 249 -29.31 -3.50 20.19
CA SER A 249 -30.38 -4.50 20.10
C SER A 249 -30.07 -5.57 19.06
N ILE A 250 -30.70 -6.73 19.24
CA ILE A 250 -30.78 -7.81 18.26
C ILE A 250 -32.25 -7.91 17.85
N ASP A 251 -32.54 -7.76 16.56
CA ASP A 251 -33.89 -7.63 16.05
C ASP A 251 -34.52 -8.99 15.71
N GLU A 252 -33.69 -10.00 15.41
CA GLU A 252 -34.12 -11.34 15.03
C GLU A 252 -33.11 -12.38 15.50
N ASN A 253 -33.58 -13.58 15.82
CA ASN A 253 -32.74 -14.69 16.25
C ASN A 253 -33.06 -15.92 15.39
N LEU A 254 -32.11 -16.31 14.55
CA LEU A 254 -32.24 -17.46 13.68
C LEU A 254 -32.06 -18.77 14.45
N LYS A 255 -32.74 -19.83 13.99
CA LYS A 255 -32.57 -21.19 14.50
C LYS A 255 -32.04 -22.12 13.43
N ILE A 256 -31.33 -23.17 13.85
CA ILE A 256 -30.89 -24.23 12.93
C ILE A 256 -32.11 -25.07 12.56
N ALA A 257 -32.52 -24.99 11.31
CA ALA A 257 -33.55 -25.82 10.73
C ALA A 257 -32.98 -27.15 10.22
N ASN A 258 -31.75 -27.13 9.68
CA ASN A 258 -31.05 -28.31 9.19
C ASN A 258 -29.53 -28.14 9.30
N GLU A 259 -28.83 -29.24 9.50
CA GLU A 259 -27.37 -29.32 9.51
C GLU A 259 -26.92 -30.41 8.54
N THR A 260 -25.97 -30.10 7.67
CA THR A 260 -25.42 -31.05 6.70
C THR A 260 -23.90 -31.00 6.73
N LYS A 261 -23.29 -32.10 7.16
CA LYS A 261 -21.85 -32.27 7.06
C LYS A 261 -21.48 -32.54 5.60
N ILE A 262 -20.63 -31.68 5.04
CA ILE A 262 -20.15 -31.83 3.67
C ILE A 262 -18.87 -32.69 3.72
N ASP A 263 -18.93 -33.87 3.10
CA ASP A 263 -17.76 -34.72 2.92
C ASP A 263 -16.85 -34.13 1.83
N PHE A 264 -15.97 -33.22 2.24
CA PHE A 264 -15.08 -32.50 1.35
C PHE A 264 -13.68 -32.40 1.96
N ALA A 265 -12.67 -32.82 1.19
CA ALA A 265 -11.30 -33.01 1.71
C ALA A 265 -10.59 -31.71 2.12
N LYS A 266 -10.98 -30.56 1.56
CA LYS A 266 -10.35 -29.26 1.85
C LYS A 266 -11.24 -28.40 2.76
N ALA A 267 -10.61 -27.53 3.54
CA ALA A 267 -11.34 -26.51 4.30
C ALA A 267 -11.94 -25.48 3.33
N ILE A 268 -13.26 -25.46 3.20
CA ILE A 268 -13.95 -24.55 2.30
C ILE A 268 -13.93 -23.15 2.93
N ASN A 269 -13.31 -22.21 2.22
CA ASN A 269 -13.23 -20.83 2.65
C ASN A 269 -14.43 -20.02 2.17
N THR A 270 -14.96 -20.35 0.98
CA THR A 270 -16.15 -19.71 0.42
C THR A 270 -17.08 -20.76 -0.16
N LEU A 271 -18.40 -20.60 0.01
CA LEU A 271 -19.43 -21.40 -0.63
C LEU A 271 -20.63 -20.50 -0.95
N ASP A 272 -21.12 -20.59 -2.17
CA ASP A 272 -22.34 -19.91 -2.62
C ASP A 272 -23.12 -20.83 -3.56
N TYR A 273 -24.38 -20.51 -3.83
CA TYR A 273 -25.24 -21.20 -4.80
C TYR A 273 -25.51 -20.28 -5.99
N ILE A 274 -24.75 -20.48 -7.06
CA ILE A 274 -24.70 -19.58 -8.22
C ILE A 274 -25.11 -20.38 -9.46
N ASN A 275 -26.01 -19.82 -10.28
CA ASN A 275 -26.44 -20.43 -11.55
C ASN A 275 -26.92 -21.89 -11.43
N GLY A 276 -27.54 -22.25 -10.30
CA GLY A 276 -28.11 -23.58 -10.06
C GLY A 276 -27.11 -24.64 -9.56
N GLU A 277 -25.86 -24.27 -9.28
CA GLU A 277 -24.84 -25.16 -8.71
C GLU A 277 -24.14 -24.52 -7.50
N TYR A 278 -23.56 -25.35 -6.64
CA TYR A 278 -22.75 -24.85 -5.54
C TYR A 278 -21.35 -24.52 -6.05
N VAL A 279 -20.86 -23.32 -5.74
CA VAL A 279 -19.52 -22.88 -6.12
C VAL A 279 -18.71 -22.68 -4.85
N ALA A 280 -17.69 -23.50 -4.66
CA ALA A 280 -16.84 -23.51 -3.48
C ALA A 280 -15.42 -23.08 -3.82
N SER A 281 -14.73 -22.46 -2.86
CA SER A 281 -13.30 -22.23 -2.97
C SER A 281 -12.53 -22.65 -1.72
N SER A 282 -11.31 -23.13 -1.94
CA SER A 282 -10.33 -23.38 -0.88
C SER A 282 -8.98 -22.82 -1.32
N LYS A 283 -8.54 -21.76 -0.66
CA LYS A 283 -7.28 -21.05 -0.96
C LYS A 283 -7.24 -20.50 -2.39
N TRP A 284 -6.87 -21.30 -3.38
CA TRP A 284 -6.86 -20.92 -4.81
C TRP A 284 -7.58 -21.93 -5.71
N ASP A 285 -8.08 -23.02 -5.12
CA ASP A 285 -8.94 -23.96 -5.81
C ASP A 285 -10.35 -23.40 -5.89
N VAL A 286 -11.01 -23.64 -7.02
CA VAL A 286 -12.44 -23.41 -7.20
C VAL A 286 -13.08 -24.72 -7.65
N PHE A 287 -14.22 -25.04 -7.05
CA PHE A 287 -14.97 -26.26 -7.30
C PHE A 287 -16.43 -25.94 -7.61
N PHE A 288 -16.95 -26.60 -8.62
CA PHE A 288 -18.36 -26.60 -8.98
C PHE A 288 -18.96 -27.93 -8.53
N LEU A 289 -19.92 -27.87 -7.60
CA LEU A 289 -20.48 -29.03 -6.93
C LEU A 289 -21.96 -29.23 -7.30
N ASP A 290 -22.39 -30.49 -7.33
CA ASP A 290 -23.81 -30.83 -7.44
C ASP A 290 -24.57 -30.64 -6.12
N ASN A 291 -25.88 -30.93 -6.11
CA ASN A 291 -26.71 -30.80 -4.92
C ASN A 291 -26.33 -31.75 -3.76
N ASN A 292 -25.52 -32.78 -4.03
CA ASN A 292 -24.96 -33.70 -3.04
C ASN A 292 -23.52 -33.32 -2.66
N PHE A 293 -23.05 -32.13 -3.07
CA PHE A 293 -21.69 -31.62 -2.86
C PHE A 293 -20.58 -32.43 -3.53
N SER A 294 -20.92 -33.25 -4.54
CA SER A 294 -19.92 -33.94 -5.36
C SER A 294 -19.30 -33.01 -6.39
N VAL A 295 -17.98 -33.05 -6.56
CA VAL A 295 -17.24 -32.20 -7.51
C VAL A 295 -17.56 -32.61 -8.95
N LYS A 296 -18.13 -31.68 -9.73
CA LYS A 296 -18.33 -31.83 -11.18
C LYS A 296 -17.11 -31.35 -11.96
N GLU A 297 -16.69 -30.12 -11.65
CA GLU A 297 -15.60 -29.43 -12.34
C GLU A 297 -14.78 -28.65 -11.32
N LYS A 298 -13.50 -28.43 -11.63
CA LYS A 298 -12.60 -27.65 -10.78
C LYS A 298 -11.51 -27.00 -11.61
N PHE A 299 -10.94 -25.93 -11.07
CA PHE A 299 -9.65 -25.41 -11.52
C PHE A 299 -8.79 -25.02 -10.33
N LEU A 300 -7.49 -24.97 -10.56
CA LEU A 300 -6.51 -24.39 -9.64
C LEU A 300 -5.98 -23.11 -10.28
N LEU A 301 -6.21 -21.98 -9.64
CA LEU A 301 -5.72 -20.68 -10.10
C LEU A 301 -4.19 -20.59 -9.98
N ASP A 302 -3.50 -20.00 -10.95
CA ASP A 302 -2.13 -19.51 -10.75
C ASP A 302 -2.19 -18.22 -9.92
N PRO A 303 -1.77 -18.19 -8.65
CA PRO A 303 -1.92 -17.00 -7.83
C PRO A 303 -1.01 -15.84 -8.24
N TYR A 304 0.04 -16.07 -9.04
CA TYR A 304 1.09 -15.09 -9.35
C TYR A 304 1.03 -14.53 -10.77
N TYR A 305 0.27 -15.13 -11.68
CA TYR A 305 0.11 -14.57 -13.03
C TYR A 305 -0.60 -13.21 -13.04
N SER A 306 -0.02 -12.23 -13.75
CA SER A 306 -0.54 -10.87 -13.92
C SER A 306 -0.83 -10.16 -12.59
N ALA A 307 -2.10 -9.92 -12.23
CA ALA A 307 -2.47 -9.48 -10.89
C ALA A 307 -2.40 -10.64 -9.92
N THR A 308 -1.52 -10.55 -8.92
CA THR A 308 -1.45 -11.54 -7.85
C THR A 308 -2.78 -11.62 -7.12
N ILE A 309 -3.33 -12.82 -6.98
CA ILE A 309 -4.57 -13.09 -6.26
C ILE A 309 -4.20 -13.80 -4.96
N ASN A 310 -4.33 -13.07 -3.84
CA ASN A 310 -4.27 -13.68 -2.51
C ASN A 310 -5.41 -14.69 -2.35
N PRO A 311 -5.43 -15.52 -1.30
CA PRO A 311 -6.45 -16.56 -1.20
C PRO A 311 -7.87 -16.04 -1.44
N ILE A 312 -8.66 -16.84 -2.17
CA ILE A 312 -10.00 -16.52 -2.63
C ILE A 312 -10.92 -16.39 -1.42
N VAL A 313 -11.63 -15.26 -1.36
CA VAL A 313 -12.54 -14.89 -0.27
C VAL A 313 -13.98 -14.68 -0.72
N ALA A 314 -14.23 -14.63 -2.02
CA ALA A 314 -15.57 -14.65 -2.57
C ALA A 314 -15.56 -15.10 -4.02
N ILE A 315 -16.68 -15.67 -4.45
CA ILE A 315 -17.02 -15.88 -5.86
C ILE A 315 -18.46 -15.38 -6.00
N ILE A 316 -18.68 -14.46 -6.93
CA ILE A 316 -20.00 -13.86 -7.19
C ILE A 316 -20.42 -14.15 -8.63
N PRO A 317 -21.74 -14.18 -8.93
CA PRO A 317 -22.20 -14.13 -10.31
C PRO A 317 -21.66 -12.86 -11.00
N TYR A 318 -21.33 -12.99 -12.28
CA TYR A 318 -20.88 -11.89 -13.11
C TYR A 318 -21.48 -12.04 -14.49
N MET A 319 -22.32 -11.10 -14.92
CA MET A 319 -23.18 -11.30 -16.09
C MET A 319 -24.00 -12.60 -15.94
N ASN A 320 -24.64 -13.08 -17.01
CA ASN A 320 -25.57 -14.21 -16.89
C ASN A 320 -24.88 -15.58 -16.73
N ASP A 321 -23.66 -15.73 -17.22
CA ASP A 321 -22.99 -17.03 -17.41
C ASP A 321 -21.52 -17.05 -16.96
N LYS A 322 -21.06 -15.99 -16.28
CA LYS A 322 -19.67 -15.84 -15.85
C LYS A 322 -19.61 -15.64 -14.33
N TYR A 323 -18.38 -15.64 -13.85
CA TYR A 323 -18.07 -15.55 -12.44
C TYR A 323 -17.00 -14.50 -12.22
N LEU A 324 -17.03 -13.86 -11.05
CA LEU A 324 -15.93 -13.05 -10.56
C LEU A 324 -15.49 -13.63 -9.23
N LEU A 325 -14.26 -14.15 -9.18
CA LEU A 325 -13.60 -14.49 -7.93
C LEU A 325 -12.79 -13.31 -7.41
N MET A 326 -12.72 -13.19 -6.10
CA MET A 326 -12.02 -12.10 -5.41
C MET A 326 -11.01 -12.67 -4.40
N GLY A 327 -9.78 -12.17 -4.45
CA GLY A 327 -8.75 -12.45 -3.45
C GLY A 327 -8.81 -11.46 -2.28
N SER A 328 -8.24 -11.85 -1.13
CA SER A 328 -8.23 -11.00 0.07
C SER A 328 -7.51 -9.66 -0.09
N ASN A 329 -6.69 -9.51 -1.14
CA ASN A 329 -5.99 -8.29 -1.54
C ASN A 329 -6.74 -7.45 -2.58
N LYS A 330 -8.03 -7.71 -2.79
CA LYS A 330 -8.92 -6.96 -3.70
C LYS A 330 -8.54 -7.06 -5.17
N THR A 331 -7.87 -8.14 -5.54
CA THR A 331 -7.60 -8.49 -6.93
C THR A 331 -8.54 -9.61 -7.34
N PHE A 332 -9.00 -9.55 -8.57
CA PHE A 332 -10.06 -10.43 -9.05
C PHE A 332 -9.69 -11.11 -10.36
N LEU A 333 -10.37 -12.22 -10.64
CA LEU A 333 -10.42 -12.84 -11.96
C LEU A 333 -11.89 -12.96 -12.36
N ARG A 334 -12.22 -12.44 -13.54
CA ARG A 334 -13.46 -12.75 -14.25
C ARG A 334 -13.21 -13.97 -15.11
N PHE A 335 -14.00 -15.02 -14.94
CA PHE A 335 -13.82 -16.28 -15.65
C PHE A 335 -15.16 -16.91 -16.05
N ALA A 336 -15.12 -17.84 -16.98
CA ALA A 336 -16.28 -18.59 -17.45
C ALA A 336 -15.95 -20.08 -17.58
N LYS A 337 -16.99 -20.92 -17.57
CA LYS A 337 -16.89 -22.34 -17.93
C LYS A 337 -16.94 -22.44 -19.46
N ASN A 338 -16.00 -23.18 -20.05
CA ASN A 338 -16.03 -23.53 -21.46
C ASN A 338 -15.42 -24.94 -21.63
N PRO A 339 -16.24 -25.99 -21.87
CA PRO A 339 -15.75 -27.35 -22.08
C PRO A 339 -14.80 -27.54 -23.27
N ASN A 340 -14.71 -26.54 -24.16
CA ASN A 340 -13.84 -26.51 -25.32
C ASN A 340 -12.84 -25.33 -25.23
N ALA A 341 -12.39 -24.98 -24.02
CA ALA A 341 -11.43 -23.91 -23.84
C ALA A 341 -10.08 -24.28 -24.51
N ASP A 342 -9.45 -23.29 -25.14
CA ASP A 342 -8.08 -23.42 -25.66
C ASP A 342 -7.09 -23.39 -24.49
N ASP A 343 -6.59 -24.56 -24.10
CA ASP A 343 -5.73 -24.71 -22.93
C ASP A 343 -4.46 -23.85 -23.00
N ALA A 344 -3.86 -23.70 -24.18
CA ALA A 344 -2.69 -22.86 -24.40
C ALA A 344 -3.00 -21.37 -24.18
N LEU A 345 -4.19 -20.91 -24.61
CA LEU A 345 -4.64 -19.53 -24.36
C LEU A 345 -4.94 -19.27 -22.87
N GLN A 346 -5.45 -20.28 -22.16
CA GLN A 346 -5.89 -20.14 -20.76
C GLN A 346 -4.82 -20.53 -19.74
N TYR A 347 -3.73 -21.18 -20.17
CA TYR A 347 -2.65 -21.73 -19.35
C TYR A 347 -2.16 -20.78 -18.25
N ALA A 348 -1.96 -19.50 -18.61
CA ALA A 348 -1.40 -18.54 -17.68
C ALA A 348 -2.32 -18.24 -16.48
N HIS A 349 -3.64 -18.42 -16.62
CA HIS A 349 -4.58 -18.17 -15.53
C HIS A 349 -4.67 -19.34 -14.54
N PHE A 350 -4.42 -20.56 -15.00
CA PHE A 350 -4.78 -21.79 -14.29
C PHE A 350 -3.62 -22.79 -14.29
N MET A 351 -3.24 -23.24 -13.10
CA MET A 351 -2.31 -24.37 -12.93
C MET A 351 -2.99 -25.71 -13.27
N GLU A 352 -4.32 -25.79 -13.09
CA GLU A 352 -5.16 -26.93 -13.50
C GLU A 352 -6.50 -26.41 -14.04
N GLY A 353 -7.06 -27.03 -15.09
CA GLY A 353 -8.40 -26.72 -15.60
C GLY A 353 -8.44 -25.73 -16.79
N ALA A 354 -7.29 -25.38 -17.38
CA ALA A 354 -7.23 -24.47 -18.53
C ALA A 354 -8.00 -24.99 -19.77
N ASP A 355 -8.24 -26.30 -19.86
CA ASP A 355 -9.02 -26.98 -20.90
C ASP A 355 -10.55 -26.84 -20.73
N LYS A 356 -11.01 -26.37 -19.56
CA LYS A 356 -12.44 -26.30 -19.19
C LYS A 356 -12.89 -24.91 -18.74
N PHE A 357 -11.96 -24.00 -18.52
CA PHE A 357 -12.22 -22.68 -17.98
C PHE A 357 -11.49 -21.60 -18.77
N GLU A 358 -12.18 -20.48 -18.97
CA GLU A 358 -11.60 -19.31 -19.62
C GLU A 358 -11.34 -18.21 -18.60
N GLY A 359 -10.09 -17.76 -18.52
CA GLY A 359 -9.67 -16.55 -17.83
C GLY A 359 -9.36 -15.41 -18.80
N THR A 360 -9.12 -15.71 -20.07
CA THR A 360 -8.86 -14.79 -21.18
C THR A 360 -10.02 -14.86 -22.18
N GLY A 361 -10.58 -13.71 -22.54
CA GLY A 361 -11.71 -13.64 -23.48
C GLY A 361 -12.50 -12.35 -23.32
N LYS A 362 -13.62 -12.25 -24.04
CA LYS A 362 -14.50 -11.07 -23.98
C LYS A 362 -15.09 -10.90 -22.57
N ASP A 363 -14.79 -9.76 -21.96
CA ASP A 363 -15.17 -9.39 -20.59
C ASP A 363 -14.56 -10.27 -19.48
N LEU A 364 -13.57 -11.10 -19.80
CA LEU A 364 -12.84 -11.92 -18.84
C LEU A 364 -11.51 -11.25 -18.44
N GLY A 365 -10.75 -11.88 -17.56
CA GLY A 365 -9.41 -11.44 -17.21
C GLY A 365 -9.27 -10.92 -15.79
N ARG A 366 -8.03 -10.66 -15.43
CA ARG A 366 -7.65 -10.19 -14.09
C ARG A 366 -7.72 -8.68 -13.96
N GLY A 367 -7.97 -8.22 -12.75
CA GLY A 367 -7.94 -6.81 -12.40
C GLY A 367 -7.68 -6.59 -10.92
N ARG A 368 -7.70 -5.32 -10.51
CA ARG A 368 -7.50 -4.87 -9.13
C ARG A 368 -8.52 -3.79 -8.83
N VAL A 369 -9.01 -3.77 -7.60
CA VAL A 369 -9.83 -2.66 -7.10
C VAL A 369 -8.94 -1.73 -6.29
N ASP A 370 -8.82 -0.49 -6.76
CA ASP A 370 -8.17 0.57 -6.00
C ASP A 370 -9.16 1.18 -5.01
N THR A 371 -8.75 1.20 -3.73
CA THR A 371 -9.55 1.75 -2.62
C THR A 371 -8.82 2.90 -1.95
N ILE A 372 -9.56 3.83 -1.35
CA ILE A 372 -8.99 5.00 -0.66
C ILE A 372 -9.01 4.78 0.85
N ARG A 373 -10.20 4.61 1.43
CA ARG A 373 -10.41 4.38 2.87
C ARG A 373 -10.01 2.96 3.27
N ALA A 374 -10.24 1.99 2.40
CA ALA A 374 -9.94 0.58 2.67
C ALA A 374 -8.50 0.16 2.28
N LYS A 375 -7.61 1.09 1.89
CA LYS A 375 -6.31 0.81 1.24
C LYS A 375 -5.39 -0.15 1.99
N PHE A 376 -5.34 -0.08 3.32
CA PHE A 376 -4.50 -0.94 4.17
C PHE A 376 -5.28 -2.06 4.87
N HIS A 377 -6.43 -2.43 4.31
CA HIS A 377 -7.24 -3.54 4.82
C HIS A 377 -7.37 -4.64 3.78
N HIS A 378 -7.24 -5.88 4.24
CA HIS A 378 -7.76 -7.03 3.51
C HIS A 378 -9.29 -7.00 3.49
N ILE A 379 -9.86 -7.83 2.62
CA ILE A 379 -11.30 -8.15 2.61
C ILE A 379 -11.47 -9.65 2.78
N LEU A 380 -12.61 -10.06 3.32
CA LEU A 380 -13.04 -11.46 3.34
C LEU A 380 -14.40 -11.67 2.69
N SER A 381 -15.04 -10.61 2.18
CA SER A 381 -16.39 -10.69 1.67
C SER A 381 -16.56 -9.82 0.44
N THR A 382 -17.37 -10.33 -0.50
CA THR A 382 -17.79 -9.62 -1.71
C THR A 382 -19.20 -10.06 -2.04
N THR A 383 -20.05 -9.13 -2.44
CA THR A 383 -21.38 -9.43 -2.98
C THR A 383 -21.71 -8.48 -4.13
N THR A 384 -22.85 -8.66 -4.80
CA THR A 384 -23.22 -7.91 -5.99
C THR A 384 -24.72 -7.67 -6.09
N ASP A 385 -25.10 -6.50 -6.61
CA ASP A 385 -26.48 -6.17 -7.04
C ASP A 385 -26.60 -6.18 -8.57
N ASP A 386 -25.71 -6.91 -9.24
CA ASP A 386 -25.47 -7.00 -10.70
C ASP A 386 -24.92 -5.75 -11.37
N LYS A 387 -25.12 -4.56 -10.78
CA LYS A 387 -24.58 -3.29 -11.29
C LYS A 387 -23.27 -2.92 -10.61
N PHE A 388 -23.20 -3.16 -9.31
CA PHE A 388 -22.07 -2.88 -8.44
C PHE A 388 -21.70 -4.13 -7.65
N MET A 389 -20.41 -4.31 -7.47
CA MET A 389 -19.90 -5.20 -6.45
C MET A 389 -19.57 -4.41 -5.18
N TYR A 390 -19.82 -5.02 -4.04
CA TYR A 390 -19.59 -4.45 -2.72
C TYR A 390 -18.58 -5.32 -1.98
N ILE A 391 -17.54 -4.71 -1.44
CA ILE A 391 -16.53 -5.38 -0.62
C ILE A 391 -16.45 -4.75 0.76
N ALA A 392 -16.24 -5.55 1.80
CA ALA A 392 -16.10 -5.05 3.17
C ALA A 392 -14.70 -5.32 3.72
N THR A 393 -14.12 -4.31 4.37
CA THR A 393 -12.86 -4.46 5.10
C THR A 393 -12.99 -5.44 6.24
N VAL A 394 -11.91 -6.16 6.52
CA VAL A 394 -11.77 -6.94 7.76
C VAL A 394 -10.77 -6.24 8.72
N PRO A 395 -11.02 -6.25 10.05
CA PRO A 395 -10.07 -5.74 11.03
C PRO A 395 -8.70 -6.42 10.95
N ASN A 396 -7.64 -5.67 11.25
CA ASN A 396 -6.26 -6.16 11.23
C ASN A 396 -5.45 -5.73 12.47
N ASN A 397 -4.20 -6.19 12.56
CA ASN A 397 -3.28 -5.96 13.68
C ASN A 397 -2.83 -4.49 13.88
N LYS A 398 -3.06 -3.61 12.91
CA LYS A 398 -2.73 -2.17 12.99
C LYS A 398 -3.97 -1.30 13.15
N ASP A 399 -5.09 -1.72 12.58
CA ASP A 399 -6.37 -1.03 12.64
C ASP A 399 -7.52 -2.03 12.87
N ALA A 400 -8.06 -1.99 14.09
CA ALA A 400 -9.18 -2.82 14.53
C ALA A 400 -10.52 -2.06 14.56
N LYS A 401 -10.56 -0.77 14.17
CA LYS A 401 -11.76 0.06 14.31
C LYS A 401 -12.41 0.37 12.97
N THR A 402 -11.63 0.44 11.90
CA THR A 402 -12.13 0.78 10.57
C THR A 402 -12.98 -0.34 9.99
N PHE A 403 -14.22 -0.01 9.63
CA PHE A 403 -15.13 -0.85 8.86
C PHE A 403 -15.70 -0.03 7.70
N VAL A 404 -15.39 -0.44 6.47
CA VAL A 404 -15.74 0.28 5.24
C VAL A 404 -16.35 -0.70 4.25
N ILE A 405 -17.48 -0.30 3.66
CA ILE A 405 -18.02 -0.89 2.45
C ILE A 405 -17.51 -0.08 1.27
N SER A 406 -16.86 -0.74 0.31
CA SER A 406 -16.46 -0.14 -0.97
C SER A 406 -17.40 -0.62 -2.07
N LYS A 407 -18.07 0.33 -2.73
CA LYS A 407 -18.96 0.10 -3.88
C LYS A 407 -18.18 0.32 -5.17
N VAL A 408 -18.09 -0.70 -6.01
CA VAL A 408 -17.31 -0.70 -7.26
C VAL A 408 -18.24 -1.03 -8.41
N SER A 409 -18.21 -0.22 -9.47
CA SER A 409 -19.05 -0.48 -10.65
C SER A 409 -18.55 -1.72 -11.40
N LEU A 410 -19.44 -2.64 -11.74
CA LEU A 410 -19.07 -3.84 -12.52
C LEU A 410 -18.86 -3.53 -14.01
N ALA A 411 -19.40 -2.40 -14.48
CA ALA A 411 -19.28 -1.95 -15.87
C ALA A 411 -17.86 -1.45 -16.18
N ASP A 412 -17.26 -0.70 -15.25
CA ASP A 412 -15.95 -0.07 -15.44
C ASP A 412 -14.85 -0.50 -14.43
N ARG A 413 -15.23 -1.25 -13.38
CA ARG A 413 -14.37 -1.72 -12.27
C ARG A 413 -13.73 -0.58 -11.48
N VAL A 414 -14.33 0.60 -11.54
CA VAL A 414 -13.88 1.80 -10.84
C VAL A 414 -14.67 1.95 -9.53
N LEU A 415 -13.97 2.40 -8.49
CA LEU A 415 -14.56 2.72 -7.20
C LEU A 415 -15.59 3.83 -7.36
N SER A 416 -16.84 3.56 -6.97
CA SER A 416 -17.95 4.52 -7.04
C SER A 416 -18.20 5.21 -5.69
N ALA A 417 -18.04 4.49 -4.58
CA ALA A 417 -18.18 5.06 -3.23
C ALA A 417 -17.46 4.20 -2.17
N GLU A 418 -17.11 4.81 -1.05
CA GLU A 418 -16.73 4.10 0.18
C GLU A 418 -17.42 4.76 1.37
N PHE A 419 -18.07 3.95 2.20
CA PHE A 419 -18.80 4.44 3.36
C PHE A 419 -18.67 3.47 4.55
N THR A 420 -18.85 4.01 5.75
CA THR A 420 -19.03 3.22 6.98
C THR A 420 -20.51 3.33 7.32
N PRO A 421 -21.26 2.20 7.39
CA PRO A 421 -22.68 2.25 7.72
C PRO A 421 -22.93 2.94 9.06
N LYS A 422 -23.97 3.79 9.12
CA LYS A 422 -24.52 4.24 10.41
C LYS A 422 -25.08 3.03 11.15
N ALA A 423 -24.95 3.03 12.48
CA ALA A 423 -25.45 1.94 13.30
C ALA A 423 -25.71 2.41 14.73
N ASN A 424 -26.70 1.81 15.38
CA ASN A 424 -26.96 2.01 16.79
C ASN A 424 -26.08 1.06 17.63
N LEU A 425 -24.98 1.59 18.17
CA LEU A 425 -23.95 0.82 18.89
C LEU A 425 -23.95 1.13 20.39
N LYS A 426 -23.55 0.13 21.19
CA LYS A 426 -23.25 0.29 22.61
C LYS A 426 -22.11 1.32 22.78
N GLU A 427 -22.11 2.01 23.91
CA GLU A 427 -21.12 3.04 24.21
C GLU A 427 -19.68 2.53 24.09
N GLY A 428 -18.82 3.29 23.41
CA GLY A 428 -17.40 2.97 23.19
C GLY A 428 -17.13 1.85 22.17
N ARG A 429 -18.17 1.25 21.57
CA ARG A 429 -18.03 0.19 20.56
C ARG A 429 -17.98 0.78 19.14
N SER A 430 -17.51 -0.02 18.18
CA SER A 430 -17.42 0.38 16.76
C SER A 430 -17.77 -0.78 15.83
N LEU A 431 -18.08 -0.49 14.56
CA LEU A 431 -18.28 -1.55 13.57
C LEU A 431 -17.01 -2.36 13.24
N GLY A 432 -15.82 -1.84 13.58
CA GLY A 432 -14.58 -2.63 13.55
C GLY A 432 -14.56 -3.81 14.53
N ASP A 433 -15.52 -3.90 15.45
CA ASP A 433 -15.68 -5.07 16.30
C ASP A 433 -16.15 -6.31 15.54
N LEU A 434 -16.79 -6.12 14.38
CA LEU A 434 -17.27 -7.19 13.51
C LEU A 434 -16.12 -7.81 12.73
N TYR A 435 -16.23 -9.11 12.46
CA TYR A 435 -15.30 -9.83 11.61
C TYR A 435 -16.06 -10.45 10.44
N VAL A 436 -16.35 -9.63 9.43
CA VAL A 436 -17.24 -9.99 8.32
C VAL A 436 -16.54 -10.97 7.36
N THR A 437 -16.96 -12.23 7.39
CA THR A 437 -16.40 -13.31 6.56
C THR A 437 -17.17 -13.55 5.27
N SER A 438 -18.40 -13.02 5.17
CA SER A 438 -19.21 -13.18 3.97
C SER A 438 -20.27 -12.08 3.88
N MET A 439 -20.72 -11.82 2.66
CA MET A 439 -21.82 -10.92 2.37
C MET A 439 -22.70 -11.55 1.30
N ALA A 440 -24.01 -11.43 1.45
CA ALA A 440 -24.95 -11.72 0.38
C ALA A 440 -25.89 -10.54 0.15
N TYR A 441 -26.23 -10.28 -1.10
CA TYR A 441 -27.23 -9.30 -1.48
C TYR A 441 -28.57 -10.00 -1.63
N ASN A 442 -29.58 -9.49 -0.93
CA ASN A 442 -30.95 -9.99 -1.02
C ASN A 442 -31.94 -8.86 -0.71
N ASP A 443 -33.02 -8.76 -1.49
CA ASP A 443 -34.10 -7.77 -1.31
C ASP A 443 -33.63 -6.33 -1.07
N GLY A 444 -32.68 -5.86 -1.90
CA GLY A 444 -32.17 -4.49 -1.84
C GLY A 444 -31.12 -4.24 -0.75
N LYS A 445 -30.72 -5.25 0.03
CA LYS A 445 -29.87 -5.09 1.20
C LYS A 445 -28.68 -6.04 1.17
N ILE A 446 -27.62 -5.66 1.88
CA ILE A 446 -26.46 -6.52 2.12
C ILE A 446 -26.59 -7.17 3.49
N TYR A 447 -26.48 -8.49 3.53
CA TYR A 447 -26.41 -9.29 4.76
C TYR A 447 -24.95 -9.59 5.04
N ALA A 448 -24.33 -8.85 5.96
CA ALA A 448 -22.92 -9.00 6.33
C ALA A 448 -22.75 -9.95 7.51
N LEU A 449 -22.30 -11.17 7.23
CA LEU A 449 -22.06 -12.23 8.22
C LEU A 449 -20.78 -11.95 9.00
N SER A 450 -20.89 -11.63 10.29
CA SER A 450 -19.76 -11.53 11.20
C SER A 450 -19.58 -12.84 11.97
N LYS A 451 -18.44 -13.51 11.77
CA LYS A 451 -18.08 -14.70 12.57
C LYS A 451 -17.79 -14.37 14.04
N LYS A 452 -17.58 -13.08 14.33
CA LYS A 452 -17.39 -12.58 15.69
C LYS A 452 -18.73 -12.03 16.20
N TYR A 453 -19.13 -12.52 17.36
CA TYR A 453 -20.40 -12.32 18.06
C TYR A 453 -21.64 -12.95 17.40
N ASN A 454 -21.45 -13.83 16.43
CA ASN A 454 -22.53 -14.54 15.75
C ASN A 454 -23.71 -13.65 15.33
N VAL A 455 -23.41 -12.60 14.57
CA VAL A 455 -24.40 -11.65 14.06
C VAL A 455 -24.28 -11.45 12.55
N ILE A 456 -25.41 -11.16 11.92
CA ILE A 456 -25.52 -10.68 10.55
C ILE A 456 -26.03 -9.24 10.61
N ALA A 457 -25.22 -8.31 10.11
CA ALA A 457 -25.61 -6.91 9.99
C ALA A 457 -26.29 -6.69 8.63
N VAL A 458 -27.55 -6.27 8.63
CA VAL A 458 -28.31 -6.00 7.41
C VAL A 458 -28.18 -4.53 7.06
N ILE A 459 -27.48 -4.24 5.97
CA ILE A 459 -27.12 -2.90 5.51
C ILE A 459 -28.07 -2.48 4.40
N ASP A 460 -28.76 -1.38 4.62
CA ASP A 460 -29.51 -0.65 3.60
C ASP A 460 -28.56 0.27 2.83
N LEU A 461 -28.45 0.03 1.53
CA LEU A 461 -27.48 0.70 0.67
C LEU A 461 -27.85 2.14 0.34
N ASP A 462 -29.14 2.47 0.33
CA ASP A 462 -29.62 3.83 0.03
C ASP A 462 -29.45 4.74 1.25
N LYS A 463 -29.64 4.18 2.46
CA LYS A 463 -29.45 4.91 3.73
C LYS A 463 -28.02 4.89 4.25
N GLU A 464 -27.19 3.99 3.73
CA GLU A 464 -25.86 3.67 4.27
C GLU A 464 -25.95 3.37 5.79
N GLU A 465 -26.89 2.51 6.18
CA GLU A 465 -27.22 2.24 7.58
C GLU A 465 -27.46 0.75 7.82
N ILE A 466 -27.04 0.24 8.99
CA ILE A 466 -27.46 -1.07 9.48
C ILE A 466 -28.86 -0.93 10.05
N VAL A 467 -29.84 -1.45 9.31
CA VAL A 467 -31.27 -1.33 9.62
C VAL A 467 -31.82 -2.51 10.42
N LYS A 468 -31.06 -3.62 10.48
CA LYS A 468 -31.44 -4.82 11.22
C LYS A 468 -30.20 -5.60 11.64
N THR A 469 -30.20 -6.13 12.85
CA THR A 469 -29.19 -7.04 13.38
C THR A 469 -29.85 -8.39 13.66
N ILE A 470 -29.33 -9.43 13.02
CA ILE A 470 -29.84 -10.80 13.14
C ILE A 470 -28.78 -11.62 13.88
N SER A 471 -29.15 -12.38 14.89
CA SER A 471 -28.26 -13.35 15.53
C SER A 471 -28.40 -14.73 14.90
N TYR A 472 -27.35 -15.53 15.00
CA TYR A 472 -27.38 -16.96 14.66
C TYR A 472 -26.76 -17.80 15.79
N PRO A 473 -27.06 -19.11 15.87
CA PRO A 473 -26.71 -19.91 17.04
C PRO A 473 -25.23 -19.95 17.37
N GLU A 474 -24.90 -19.92 18.67
CA GLU A 474 -23.52 -19.93 19.19
C GLU A 474 -22.74 -21.22 18.83
N SER A 475 -23.46 -22.31 18.51
CA SER A 475 -22.87 -23.58 18.06
C SER A 475 -22.14 -23.47 16.71
N ILE A 476 -22.44 -22.43 15.92
CA ILE A 476 -21.72 -22.13 14.67
C ILE A 476 -20.48 -21.30 15.03
N THR A 477 -19.38 -21.97 15.31
CA THR A 477 -18.19 -21.35 15.90
C THR A 477 -17.25 -20.70 14.89
N ASN A 478 -17.32 -21.12 13.61
CA ASN A 478 -16.39 -20.66 12.58
C ASN A 478 -17.07 -20.37 11.22
N ALA A 479 -18.07 -19.48 11.24
CA ALA A 479 -18.83 -19.10 10.06
C ALA A 479 -17.95 -18.50 8.94
N ARG A 480 -18.06 -19.05 7.72
CA ARG A 480 -17.24 -18.72 6.54
C ARG A 480 -18.03 -18.13 5.39
N SER A 481 -19.26 -18.58 5.16
CA SER A 481 -20.06 -18.10 4.03
C SER A 481 -21.52 -17.95 4.41
N LEU A 482 -22.19 -16.99 3.79
CA LEU A 482 -23.62 -16.76 3.87
C LEU A 482 -24.16 -16.65 2.45
N PHE A 483 -25.23 -17.39 2.15
CA PHE A 483 -25.97 -17.26 0.90
C PHE A 483 -27.45 -17.60 1.10
N PHE A 484 -28.29 -17.19 0.15
CA PHE A 484 -29.72 -17.47 0.15
C PHE A 484 -30.04 -18.62 -0.80
N LYS A 485 -30.85 -19.56 -0.34
CA LYS A 485 -31.39 -20.64 -1.17
C LYS A 485 -32.75 -21.06 -0.63
N ASP A 486 -33.72 -21.23 -1.53
CA ASP A 486 -35.11 -21.60 -1.21
C ASP A 486 -35.75 -20.70 -0.13
N GLY A 487 -35.44 -19.39 -0.19
CA GLY A 487 -35.93 -18.39 0.76
C GLY A 487 -35.30 -18.45 2.16
N LYS A 488 -34.29 -19.30 2.37
CA LYS A 488 -33.61 -19.48 3.66
C LYS A 488 -32.16 -19.00 3.63
N ILE A 489 -31.68 -18.60 4.79
CA ILE A 489 -30.26 -18.27 5.00
C ILE A 489 -29.49 -19.58 5.19
N ASN A 490 -28.41 -19.74 4.45
CA ASN A 490 -27.48 -20.85 4.61
C ASN A 490 -26.13 -20.32 5.07
N ILE A 491 -25.57 -20.91 6.12
CA ILE A 491 -24.25 -20.58 6.65
C ILE A 491 -23.33 -21.79 6.54
N LEU A 492 -22.22 -21.64 5.82
CA LEU A 492 -21.12 -22.60 5.88
C LEU A 492 -20.24 -22.27 7.08
N SER A 493 -19.89 -23.28 7.87
CA SER A 493 -18.85 -23.23 8.89
C SER A 493 -17.75 -24.24 8.60
N TYR A 494 -16.51 -23.88 8.95
CA TYR A 494 -15.41 -24.84 9.00
C TYR A 494 -14.94 -25.00 10.44
N GLN A 495 -15.53 -25.93 11.18
CA GLN A 495 -15.27 -26.12 12.61
C GLN A 495 -14.91 -27.57 12.88
N ASP A 496 -14.03 -27.78 13.87
CA ASP A 496 -13.61 -29.12 14.30
C ASP A 496 -13.10 -30.00 13.13
N GLY A 497 -12.41 -29.38 12.18
CA GLY A 497 -11.86 -30.04 11.00
C GLY A 497 -12.89 -30.50 9.95
N SER A 498 -14.14 -30.01 10.03
CA SER A 498 -15.23 -30.41 9.13
C SER A 498 -15.92 -29.20 8.49
N ASN A 499 -16.35 -29.36 7.24
CA ASN A 499 -17.24 -28.42 6.56
C ASN A 499 -18.69 -28.75 6.94
N ILE A 500 -19.40 -27.80 7.52
CA ILE A 500 -20.78 -27.99 7.97
C ILE A 500 -21.64 -26.87 7.39
N LEU A 501 -22.68 -27.24 6.64
CA LEU A 501 -23.67 -26.32 6.11
C LEU A 501 -24.89 -26.32 7.02
N TYR A 502 -25.24 -25.14 7.53
CA TYR A 502 -26.43 -24.91 8.33
C TYR A 502 -27.47 -24.18 7.51
N THR A 503 -28.70 -24.68 7.48
CA THR A 503 -29.85 -23.94 6.97
C THR A 503 -30.60 -23.35 8.15
N LEU A 504 -30.88 -22.04 8.09
CA LEU A 504 -31.44 -21.27 9.19
C LEU A 504 -32.85 -20.75 8.85
N ASP A 505 -33.71 -20.65 9.88
CA ASP A 505 -35.07 -20.08 9.82
C ASP A 505 -35.39 -19.09 10.95
#